data_AF-A0A645BYB4-F1
#
_entry.id   AF-A0A645BYB4-F1
#
_cell.length_a   1.000
_cell.length_b   1.000
_cell.length_c   1.000
_cell.angle_alpha   90.00
_cell.angle_beta   90.00
_cell.angle_gamma   90.00
#
_symmetry.space_group_name_H-M   'P 1'
#
loop_
_entity.id
_entity.type
_entity.pdbx_description
1 polymer ?
#
loop_
_entity_poly.entity_id
_entity_poly.type
_entity_poly.pdbx_seq_one_letter_code
_entity_poly.pdbx_strand_id
1 'polypeptide(L)'
;MNCPRCGTENREGNTYCRNCDARLTDFAMTSDPTDSSPGNPNSWKVGGIVAICIVVVIVLFFGPFQNTKITRDNIDIDAMYNTNLGVGIRLLMPKSEIEKILGEPDSTVDGYKYGHGADRISITYLDGKAVDIYTCEKNWIVHKGIGIGSTQAEVIHAFGENYFTTGDPQVFYFYDKHKNSISDSEIVQSGKGVNYVVELGFNGFHGNLTDVGISTYDFL
;
A
#
# COMPACT_ATOMS: atom_id res chain seq x y z
N MET A 1 -41.26 -13.06 -3.57
CA MET A 1 -40.48 -13.41 -2.35
C MET A 1 -39.25 -12.51 -2.23
N ASN A 2 -38.91 -12.05 -1.04
CA ASN A 2 -37.74 -11.18 -0.85
C ASN A 2 -36.49 -12.01 -0.56
N CYS A 3 -35.35 -11.62 -1.13
CA CYS A 3 -34.08 -12.28 -0.86
C CYS A 3 -33.67 -12.01 0.60
N PRO A 4 -33.39 -13.05 1.40
CA PRO A 4 -32.96 -12.86 2.79
C PRO A 4 -31.56 -12.22 2.91
N ARG A 5 -30.77 -12.24 1.83
CA ARG A 5 -29.40 -11.69 1.81
C ARG A 5 -29.33 -10.20 1.46
N CYS A 6 -30.14 -9.74 0.50
CA CYS A 6 -30.05 -8.36 -0.01
C CYS A 6 -31.39 -7.62 -0.08
N GLY A 7 -32.50 -8.24 0.33
CA GLY A 7 -33.82 -7.61 0.35
C GLY A 7 -34.50 -7.44 -1.02
N THR A 8 -33.83 -7.78 -2.12
CA THR A 8 -34.41 -7.68 -3.47
C THR A 8 -35.65 -8.56 -3.61
N GLU A 9 -36.73 -7.99 -4.13
CA GLU A 9 -37.93 -8.73 -4.49
C GLU A 9 -37.68 -9.60 -5.73
N ASN A 10 -37.99 -10.90 -5.61
CA ASN A 10 -37.86 -11.90 -6.66
C ASN A 10 -39.22 -12.53 -6.95
N ARG A 11 -39.39 -12.97 -8.21
CA ARG A 11 -40.57 -13.71 -8.65
C ARG A 11 -40.66 -15.05 -7.92
N GLU A 12 -41.87 -15.49 -7.60
CA GLU A 12 -42.10 -16.83 -7.04
C GLU A 12 -41.60 -17.91 -8.00
N GLY A 13 -40.93 -18.93 -7.44
CA GLY A 13 -40.29 -20.01 -8.21
C GLY A 13 -38.83 -19.78 -8.60
N ASN A 14 -38.25 -18.59 -8.35
CA ASN A 14 -36.83 -18.37 -8.57
C ASN A 14 -35.97 -19.18 -7.57
N THR A 15 -35.01 -19.95 -8.08
CA THR A 15 -34.03 -20.67 -7.23
C THR A 15 -32.95 -19.74 -6.67
N TYR A 16 -32.61 -18.66 -7.38
CA TYR A 16 -31.56 -17.71 -7.04
C TYR A 16 -32.04 -16.26 -7.12
N CYS A 17 -31.43 -15.40 -6.32
CA CYS A 17 -31.73 -13.97 -6.33
C CYS A 17 -31.15 -13.29 -7.57
N ARG A 18 -31.99 -12.54 -8.29
CA ARG A 18 -31.61 -11.79 -9.50
C ARG A 18 -30.59 -10.66 -9.33
N ASN A 19 -30.19 -10.35 -8.09
CA ASN A 19 -29.31 -9.21 -7.77
C ASN A 19 -27.99 -9.64 -7.13
N CYS A 20 -27.97 -10.74 -6.37
CA CYS A 20 -26.78 -11.17 -5.63
C CYS A 20 -26.46 -12.66 -5.75
N ASP A 21 -27.19 -13.38 -6.62
CA ASP A 21 -27.05 -14.82 -6.90
C ASP A 21 -27.21 -15.74 -5.68
N ALA A 22 -27.70 -15.23 -4.56
CA ALA A 22 -27.98 -16.04 -3.38
C ALA A 22 -29.16 -17.00 -3.61
N ARG A 23 -29.02 -18.25 -3.17
CA ARG A 23 -30.08 -19.27 -3.27
C ARG A 23 -31.27 -18.89 -2.38
N LEU A 24 -32.48 -18.98 -2.92
CA LEU A 24 -33.72 -18.52 -2.26
C LEU A 24 -34.43 -19.63 -1.45
N THR A 25 -33.94 -20.87 -1.48
CA THR A 25 -34.65 -22.07 -0.99
C THR A 25 -34.28 -22.56 0.42
N ASP A 26 -33.37 -21.91 1.16
CA ASP A 26 -32.76 -22.58 2.32
C ASP A 26 -33.37 -22.28 3.70
N PHE A 27 -34.54 -21.64 3.81
CA PHE A 27 -35.22 -21.50 5.10
C PHE A 27 -36.75 -21.60 4.99
N ALA A 28 -37.24 -22.80 4.67
CA ALA A 28 -38.61 -23.20 4.99
C ALA A 28 -38.57 -24.23 6.12
N MET A 29 -38.79 -23.73 7.34
CA MET A 29 -39.42 -24.40 8.48
C MET A 29 -38.98 -25.82 8.85
N THR A 30 -38.17 -25.93 9.90
CA THR A 30 -38.40 -26.97 10.92
C THR A 30 -39.16 -26.31 12.06
N SER A 31 -40.48 -26.46 12.05
CA SER A 31 -41.36 -26.19 13.18
C SER A 31 -41.69 -27.52 13.86
N ASP A 32 -41.28 -27.69 15.11
CA ASP A 32 -41.96 -28.58 16.07
C ASP A 32 -41.73 -28.03 17.50
N PRO A 33 -42.61 -28.32 18.47
CA PRO A 33 -42.99 -27.39 19.53
C PRO A 33 -42.43 -27.82 20.88
N THR A 34 -42.69 -26.98 21.89
CA THR A 34 -42.47 -27.24 23.33
C THR A 34 -41.03 -27.01 23.78
N ASP A 35 -40.75 -25.89 24.43
CA ASP A 35 -40.72 -25.91 25.89
C ASP A 35 -40.66 -24.48 26.46
N SER A 36 -41.61 -24.20 27.35
CA SER A 36 -41.67 -23.01 28.17
C SER A 36 -40.58 -23.08 29.24
N SER A 37 -39.43 -22.44 28.98
CA SER A 37 -38.42 -22.18 30.01
C SER A 37 -38.45 -20.71 30.43
N PRO A 38 -38.47 -20.39 31.74
CA PRO A 38 -38.60 -19.02 32.20
C PRO A 38 -37.33 -18.22 31.87
N GLY A 39 -37.56 -17.07 31.22
CA GLY A 39 -36.52 -16.15 30.79
C GLY A 39 -35.56 -15.77 31.92
N ASN A 40 -34.30 -16.12 31.72
CA ASN A 40 -33.18 -15.54 32.45
C ASN A 40 -32.92 -14.13 31.87
N PRO A 41 -33.10 -13.03 32.64
CA PRO A 41 -33.05 -11.64 32.15
C PRO A 41 -31.65 -11.13 31.72
N ASN A 42 -30.73 -12.04 31.41
CA ASN A 42 -29.29 -11.76 31.30
C ASN A 42 -28.76 -11.95 29.86
N SER A 43 -29.56 -12.48 28.93
CA SER A 43 -29.10 -12.88 27.58
C SER A 43 -28.77 -11.72 26.65
N TRP A 44 -29.35 -10.53 26.87
CA TRP A 44 -29.00 -9.32 26.10
C TRP A 44 -27.57 -8.84 26.35
N LYS A 45 -27.02 -9.13 27.53
CA LYS A 45 -25.63 -8.79 27.87
C LYS A 45 -24.63 -9.70 27.14
N VAL A 46 -24.98 -10.97 26.90
CA VAL A 46 -24.10 -11.92 26.21
C VAL A 46 -24.08 -11.68 24.70
N GLY A 47 -25.22 -11.35 24.08
CA GLY A 47 -25.29 -11.00 22.66
C GLY A 47 -24.55 -9.69 22.32
N GLY A 48 -24.62 -8.69 23.21
CA GLY A 48 -23.87 -7.44 23.06
C GLY A 48 -22.35 -7.65 23.14
N ILE A 49 -21.88 -8.52 24.05
CA ILE A 49 -20.44 -8.81 24.21
C ILE A 49 -19.87 -9.50 22.96
N VAL A 50 -20.58 -10.46 22.36
CA VAL A 50 -20.10 -11.15 21.15
C VAL A 50 -20.02 -10.20 19.95
N ALA A 51 -21.02 -9.34 19.76
CA ALA A 51 -21.00 -8.35 18.67
C ALA A 51 -19.87 -7.32 18.85
N ILE A 52 -19.62 -6.86 20.08
CA ILE A 52 -18.50 -5.96 20.41
C ILE A 52 -17.17 -6.67 20.14
N CYS A 53 -17.00 -7.93 20.54
CA CYS A 53 -15.78 -8.69 20.27
C CYS A 53 -15.52 -8.85 18.77
N ILE A 54 -16.55 -9.10 17.94
CA ILE A 54 -16.40 -9.20 16.48
C ILE A 54 -16.01 -7.85 15.88
N VAL A 55 -16.64 -6.75 16.28
CA VAL A 55 -16.29 -5.41 15.80
C VAL A 55 -14.87 -5.03 16.25
N VAL A 56 -14.49 -5.34 17.48
CA VAL A 56 -13.13 -5.10 17.99
C VAL A 56 -12.11 -5.96 17.26
N VAL A 57 -12.39 -7.23 16.97
CA VAL A 57 -11.52 -8.08 16.15
C VAL A 57 -11.43 -7.54 14.73
N ILE A 58 -12.51 -7.08 14.12
CA ILE A 58 -12.46 -6.48 12.78
C ILE A 58 -11.65 -5.18 12.79
N VAL A 59 -11.84 -4.31 13.78
CA VAL A 59 -11.08 -3.06 13.90
C VAL A 59 -9.62 -3.30 14.28
N LEU A 60 -9.30 -4.34 15.06
CA LEU A 60 -7.93 -4.66 15.45
C LEU A 60 -7.16 -5.46 14.38
N PHE A 61 -7.84 -6.33 13.62
CA PHE A 61 -7.21 -7.14 12.57
C PHE A 61 -7.30 -6.51 11.16
N PHE A 62 -8.35 -5.74 10.86
CA PHE A 62 -8.51 -5.04 9.58
C PHE A 62 -8.39 -3.52 9.69
N GLY A 63 -8.50 -2.92 10.88
CA GLY A 63 -8.37 -1.47 11.07
C GLY A 63 -6.96 -0.88 11.09
N PRO A 64 -5.87 -1.58 11.44
CA PRO A 64 -4.52 -0.98 11.36
C PRO A 64 -3.86 -1.12 9.98
N PHE A 65 -4.46 -1.86 9.04
CA PHE A 65 -4.12 -1.75 7.60
C PHE A 65 -4.84 -0.57 6.92
N GLN A 66 -5.33 0.39 7.70
CA GLN A 66 -5.73 1.67 7.17
C GLN A 66 -4.50 2.33 6.57
N ASN A 67 -4.56 2.58 5.26
CA ASN A 67 -3.68 3.45 4.50
C ASN A 67 -3.50 4.76 5.26
N THR A 68 -2.54 4.83 6.19
CA THR A 68 -2.16 6.06 6.85
C THR A 68 -1.76 6.99 5.73
N LYS A 69 -2.52 8.09 5.60
CA LYS A 69 -2.26 9.09 4.57
C LYS A 69 -0.79 9.46 4.63
N ILE A 70 -0.11 9.32 3.49
CA ILE A 70 1.27 9.75 3.35
C ILE A 70 1.24 11.28 3.30
N THR A 71 1.99 11.89 4.19
CA THR A 71 2.14 13.33 4.40
C THR A 71 3.62 13.64 4.43
N ARG A 72 3.97 14.92 4.32
CA ARG A 72 5.34 15.40 4.41
C ARG A 72 6.09 14.92 5.66
N ASP A 73 5.39 14.78 6.78
CA ASP A 73 6.01 14.53 8.08
C ASP A 73 6.06 13.03 8.45
N ASN A 74 5.50 12.14 7.61
CA ASN A 74 5.44 10.69 7.86
C ASN A 74 5.81 9.85 6.64
N ILE A 75 6.75 10.33 5.82
CA ILE A 75 7.24 9.60 4.65
C ILE A 75 8.14 8.45 5.11
N ASP A 76 7.61 7.23 4.99
CA ASP A 76 8.35 6.00 5.23
C ASP A 76 9.29 5.68 4.04
N ILE A 77 10.20 4.73 4.22
CA ILE A 77 11.25 4.42 3.23
C ILE A 77 10.72 3.86 1.92
N ASP A 78 9.55 3.24 1.95
CA ASP A 78 8.86 2.66 0.80
C ASP A 78 7.85 3.64 0.16
N ALA A 79 7.91 4.93 0.52
CA ALA A 79 6.95 5.94 0.11
C ALA A 79 7.62 7.18 -0.51
N MET A 80 6.87 7.86 -1.38
CA MET A 80 7.18 9.18 -1.90
C MET A 80 6.01 10.14 -1.63
N TYR A 81 6.32 11.42 -1.47
CA TYR A 81 5.34 12.49 -1.28
C TYR A 81 5.57 13.63 -2.27
N ASN A 82 4.53 14.03 -3.01
CA ASN A 82 4.57 15.19 -3.88
C ASN A 82 4.16 16.44 -3.10
N THR A 83 5.10 17.37 -2.94
CA THR A 83 4.93 18.60 -2.16
C THR A 83 3.99 19.62 -2.78
N ASN A 84 3.81 19.61 -4.10
CA ASN A 84 2.88 20.51 -4.80
C ASN A 84 1.45 19.97 -4.78
N LEU A 85 1.29 18.67 -5.01
CA LEU A 85 -0.02 18.03 -5.04
C LEU A 85 -0.56 17.71 -3.65
N GLY A 86 0.31 17.62 -2.64
CA GLY A 86 -0.07 17.29 -1.27
C GLY A 86 -0.48 15.82 -1.09
N VAL A 87 -0.02 14.95 -1.97
CA VAL A 87 -0.35 13.52 -2.04
C VAL A 87 0.90 12.67 -1.91
N GLY A 88 0.76 11.43 -1.45
CA GLY A 88 1.85 10.47 -1.45
C GLY A 88 1.42 9.12 -1.99
N ILE A 89 2.39 8.41 -2.52
CA ILE A 89 2.27 7.05 -3.06
C ILE A 89 3.34 6.17 -2.42
N ARG A 90 3.15 4.86 -2.44
CA ARG A 90 4.11 3.92 -1.85
C ARG A 90 4.18 2.62 -2.64
N LEU A 91 5.24 1.87 -2.42
CA LEU A 91 5.37 0.51 -2.91
C LEU A 91 4.20 -0.35 -2.44
N LEU A 92 3.84 -1.33 -3.27
CA LEU A 92 2.71 -2.23 -3.11
C LEU A 92 1.33 -1.56 -3.12
N MET A 93 1.24 -0.24 -3.32
CA MET A 93 -0.04 0.44 -3.53
C MET A 93 -0.70 -0.09 -4.82
N PRO A 94 -2.00 -0.43 -4.79
CA PRO A 94 -2.71 -0.87 -5.99
C PRO A 94 -2.71 0.22 -7.06
N LYS A 95 -2.55 -0.18 -8.33
CA LYS A 95 -2.63 0.71 -9.49
C LYS A 95 -3.88 1.57 -9.48
N SER A 96 -5.03 0.97 -9.16
CA SER A 96 -6.31 1.68 -9.10
C SER A 96 -6.37 2.76 -8.00
N GLU A 97 -5.57 2.66 -6.94
CA GLU A 97 -5.46 3.73 -5.94
C GLU A 97 -4.50 4.83 -6.41
N ILE A 98 -3.40 4.47 -7.06
CA ILE A 98 -2.48 5.46 -7.66
C ILE A 98 -3.18 6.28 -8.75
N GLU A 99 -3.98 5.65 -9.60
CA GLU A 99 -4.72 6.35 -10.66
C GLU A 99 -5.80 7.30 -10.12
N LYS A 100 -6.34 7.05 -8.92
CA LYS A 100 -7.21 8.04 -8.25
C LYS A 100 -6.45 9.29 -7.80
N ILE A 101 -5.16 9.15 -7.54
CA ILE A 101 -4.29 10.22 -7.04
C ILE A 101 -3.68 11.00 -8.21
N LEU A 102 -3.13 10.29 -9.21
CA LEU A 102 -2.36 10.86 -10.31
C LEU A 102 -3.14 10.98 -11.62
N GLY A 103 -4.33 10.37 -11.71
CA GLY A 103 -5.07 10.25 -12.96
C GLY A 103 -4.57 9.10 -13.83
N GLU A 104 -4.94 9.14 -15.12
CA GLU A 104 -4.46 8.16 -16.10
C GLU A 104 -2.99 8.45 -16.48
N PRO A 105 -2.19 7.42 -16.77
CA PRO A 105 -0.83 7.59 -17.22
C PRO A 105 -0.79 8.26 -18.60
N ASP A 106 0.16 9.18 -18.80
CA ASP A 106 0.41 9.83 -20.09
C ASP A 106 1.03 8.88 -21.12
N SER A 107 1.71 7.83 -20.66
CA SER A 107 2.35 6.83 -21.51
C SER A 107 2.50 5.49 -20.78
N THR A 108 2.39 4.40 -21.53
CA THR A 108 2.59 3.02 -21.04
C THR A 108 3.66 2.23 -21.81
N VAL A 109 4.38 2.86 -22.74
CA VAL A 109 5.31 2.17 -23.66
C VAL A 109 6.53 1.58 -22.95
N ASP A 110 7.04 2.28 -21.92
CA ASP A 110 8.18 1.83 -21.10
C ASP A 110 7.88 2.06 -19.62
N GLY A 111 6.88 1.35 -19.11
CA GLY A 111 6.32 1.62 -17.78
C GLY A 111 5.25 2.73 -17.80
N TYR A 112 4.60 2.91 -16.66
CA TYR A 112 3.50 3.86 -16.51
C TYR A 112 4.04 5.22 -16.10
N LYS A 113 3.98 6.17 -17.03
CA LYS A 113 4.54 7.51 -16.84
C LYS A 113 3.39 8.48 -16.55
N TYR A 114 3.56 9.27 -15.49
CA TYR A 114 2.64 10.33 -15.09
C TYR A 114 3.41 11.65 -15.11
N GLY A 115 2.88 12.65 -15.80
CA GLY A 115 3.56 13.91 -16.10
C GLY A 115 4.14 13.96 -17.53
N HIS A 116 4.60 15.15 -17.91
CA HIS A 116 5.10 15.44 -19.26
C HIS A 116 6.58 15.83 -19.28
N GLY A 117 7.30 15.34 -20.28
CA GLY A 117 8.69 15.73 -20.54
C GLY A 117 9.67 15.15 -19.52
N ALA A 118 10.53 16.01 -18.97
CA ALA A 118 11.54 15.64 -17.98
C ALA A 118 10.97 15.61 -16.55
N ASP A 119 9.89 16.32 -16.29
CA ASP A 119 9.21 16.35 -14.99
C ASP A 119 8.14 15.25 -14.96
N ARG A 120 8.57 14.01 -14.74
CA ARG A 120 7.68 12.84 -14.68
C ARG A 120 8.05 11.88 -13.57
N ILE A 121 7.05 11.11 -13.17
CA ILE A 121 7.22 9.92 -12.35
C ILE A 121 6.89 8.68 -13.18
N SER A 122 7.72 7.66 -13.07
CA SER A 122 7.55 6.36 -13.71
C SER A 122 7.23 5.32 -12.65
N ILE A 123 6.23 4.49 -12.90
CA ILE A 123 5.81 3.43 -11.98
C ILE A 123 5.74 2.12 -12.74
N THR A 124 6.40 1.09 -12.20
CA THR A 124 6.26 -0.28 -12.68
C THR A 124 5.31 -1.03 -11.77
N TYR A 125 4.38 -1.77 -12.37
CA TYR A 125 3.42 -2.59 -11.64
C TYR A 125 3.65 -4.07 -11.90
N LEU A 126 3.60 -4.87 -10.84
CA LEU A 126 3.52 -6.33 -10.89
C LEU A 126 2.24 -6.75 -10.17
N ASP A 127 1.45 -7.62 -10.81
CA ASP A 127 0.14 -8.06 -10.29
C ASP A 127 -0.78 -6.89 -9.85
N GLY A 128 -0.71 -5.78 -10.60
CA GLY A 128 -1.51 -4.59 -10.36
C GLY A 128 -1.08 -3.75 -9.14
N LYS A 129 0.12 -3.98 -8.58
CA LYS A 129 0.68 -3.22 -7.45
C LYS A 129 2.02 -2.58 -7.82
N ALA A 130 2.29 -1.39 -7.33
CA ALA A 130 3.54 -0.69 -7.60
C ALA A 130 4.72 -1.47 -6.99
N VAL A 131 5.70 -1.82 -7.80
CA VAL A 131 6.93 -2.51 -7.34
C VAL A 131 8.18 -1.68 -7.55
N ASP A 132 8.08 -0.64 -8.37
CA ASP A 132 9.13 0.33 -8.62
C ASP A 132 8.49 1.68 -8.89
N ILE A 133 9.03 2.73 -8.26
CA ILE A 133 8.60 4.11 -8.38
C ILE A 133 9.86 4.96 -8.55
N TYR A 134 10.00 5.57 -9.71
CA TYR A 134 11.17 6.34 -10.10
C TYR A 134 10.79 7.75 -10.55
N THR A 135 11.54 8.76 -10.13
CA THR A 135 11.29 10.14 -10.55
C THR A 135 12.57 10.97 -10.63
N CYS A 136 12.55 11.92 -11.57
CA CYS A 136 13.50 13.03 -11.66
C CYS A 136 12.80 14.39 -11.48
N GLU A 137 11.53 14.39 -11.06
CA GLU A 137 10.75 15.60 -10.82
C GLU A 137 11.02 16.15 -9.41
N LYS A 138 11.24 17.47 -9.32
CA LYS A 138 11.67 18.16 -8.09
C LYS A 138 10.68 18.17 -6.93
N ASN A 139 9.40 17.94 -7.21
CA ASN A 139 8.36 18.07 -6.19
C ASN A 139 8.18 16.80 -5.37
N TRP A 140 8.77 15.69 -5.78
CA TRP A 140 8.75 14.43 -5.06
C TRP A 140 9.89 14.36 -4.07
N ILE A 141 9.54 14.05 -2.83
CA ILE A 141 10.47 13.80 -1.74
C ILE A 141 10.25 12.40 -1.17
N VAL A 142 11.31 11.80 -0.69
CA VAL A 142 11.36 10.52 0.01
C VAL A 142 11.81 10.73 1.45
N HIS A 143 11.86 9.64 2.22
CA HIS A 143 12.42 9.53 3.56
C HIS A 143 13.14 10.77 4.12
N LYS A 144 12.58 11.35 5.19
CA LYS A 144 13.10 12.56 5.86
C LYS A 144 13.23 13.80 4.96
N GLY A 145 12.48 13.85 3.86
CA GLY A 145 12.38 15.02 2.99
C GLY A 145 13.47 15.14 1.94
N ILE A 146 14.23 14.07 1.69
CA ILE A 146 15.23 14.03 0.61
C ILE A 146 14.52 14.08 -0.73
N GLY A 147 15.01 14.92 -1.65
CA GLY A 147 14.45 15.05 -2.99
C GLY A 147 15.48 15.60 -3.97
N ILE A 148 15.05 15.83 -5.21
CA ILE A 148 15.95 16.31 -6.26
C ILE A 148 16.58 17.64 -5.84
N GLY A 149 17.91 17.72 -5.95
CA GLY A 149 18.70 18.85 -5.50
C GLY A 149 19.28 18.70 -4.09
N SER A 150 18.87 17.71 -3.29
CA SER A 150 19.52 17.40 -2.02
C SER A 150 21.00 17.07 -2.23
N THR A 151 21.85 17.52 -1.32
CA THR A 151 23.27 17.24 -1.32
C THR A 151 23.55 15.83 -0.79
N GLN A 152 24.69 15.25 -1.17
CA GLN A 152 25.12 13.96 -0.62
C GLN A 152 25.18 13.95 0.92
N ALA A 153 25.58 15.06 1.56
CA ALA A 153 25.62 15.16 3.01
C ALA A 153 24.23 15.08 3.67
N GLU A 154 23.22 15.71 3.07
CA GLU A 154 21.82 15.61 3.54
C GLU A 154 21.30 14.18 3.39
N VAL A 155 21.61 13.52 2.27
CA VAL A 155 21.25 12.12 2.04
C VAL A 155 21.88 11.22 3.10
N ILE A 156 23.18 11.35 3.35
CA ILE A 156 23.88 10.55 4.38
C ILE A 156 23.28 10.81 5.77
N HIS A 157 22.94 12.06 6.10
CA HIS A 157 22.28 12.36 7.36
C HIS A 157 20.89 11.71 7.48
N ALA A 158 20.15 11.64 6.37
CA ALA A 158 18.83 11.05 6.32
C ALA A 158 18.88 9.50 6.36
N PHE A 159 19.71 8.89 5.52
CA PHE A 159 19.72 7.45 5.25
C PHE A 159 20.77 6.69 6.08
N GLY A 160 21.77 7.40 6.63
CA GLY A 160 22.95 6.83 7.29
C GLY A 160 24.14 6.67 6.33
N GLU A 161 25.27 6.21 6.87
CA GLU A 161 26.50 5.96 6.09
C GLU A 161 26.50 4.58 5.40
N ASN A 162 25.47 3.77 5.60
CA ASN A 162 25.37 2.41 5.07
C ASN A 162 24.80 2.42 3.65
N TYR A 163 25.66 2.63 2.67
CA TYR A 163 25.30 2.58 1.24
C TYR A 163 26.38 1.92 0.39
N PHE A 164 25.94 1.40 -0.74
CA PHE A 164 26.79 0.82 -1.78
C PHE A 164 26.88 1.75 -2.98
N THR A 165 28.08 1.86 -3.57
CA THR A 165 28.34 2.62 -4.79
C THR A 165 28.79 1.69 -5.90
N THR A 166 28.15 1.75 -7.07
CA THR A 166 28.49 0.92 -8.25
C THR A 166 29.56 1.55 -9.13
N GLY A 167 30.54 2.30 -8.61
CA GLY A 167 31.55 2.99 -9.44
C GLY A 167 31.01 4.10 -10.37
N ASP A 168 29.71 4.12 -10.62
CA ASP A 168 28.92 5.21 -11.18
C ASP A 168 28.50 6.19 -10.06
N PRO A 169 28.03 7.42 -10.39
CA PRO A 169 27.57 8.38 -9.40
C PRO A 169 26.21 8.00 -8.77
N GLN A 170 25.81 6.74 -8.89
CA GLN A 170 24.63 6.18 -8.27
C GLN A 170 24.97 5.56 -6.91
N VAL A 171 24.11 5.80 -5.95
CA VAL A 171 24.20 5.27 -4.60
C VAL A 171 22.95 4.46 -4.31
N PHE A 172 23.16 3.23 -3.83
CA PHE A 172 22.08 2.31 -3.47
C PHE A 172 22.03 2.12 -1.97
N TYR A 173 20.83 2.23 -1.41
CA TYR A 173 20.54 1.94 -0.01
C TYR A 173 19.57 0.76 0.08
N PHE A 174 19.96 -0.26 0.84
CA PHE A 174 19.18 -1.49 0.98
C PHE A 174 18.52 -1.54 2.36
N TYR A 175 17.22 -1.79 2.36
CA TYR A 175 16.37 -1.68 3.54
C TYR A 175 15.66 -2.98 3.87
N ASP A 176 15.85 -3.43 5.11
CA ASP A 176 14.93 -4.34 5.79
C ASP A 176 14.03 -3.50 6.69
N LYS A 177 12.71 -3.64 6.49
CA LYS A 177 11.69 -2.98 7.33
C LYS A 177 11.80 -3.36 8.81
N HIS A 178 12.46 -4.47 9.13
CA HIS A 178 12.68 -4.95 10.48
C HIS A 178 14.01 -4.47 11.09
N LYS A 179 14.96 -3.98 10.29
CA LYS A 179 16.29 -3.57 10.76
C LYS A 179 16.69 -2.13 10.43
N ASN A 180 15.83 -1.36 9.75
CA ASN A 180 16.04 0.01 9.31
C ASN A 180 17.20 0.25 8.32
N SER A 181 18.19 -0.65 8.18
CA SER A 181 19.18 -0.67 7.10
C SER A 181 19.93 -2.00 7.11
N ILE A 182 20.41 -2.48 5.96
CA ILE A 182 21.28 -3.67 5.87
C ILE A 182 22.67 -3.25 5.34
N SER A 183 23.73 -3.84 5.87
CA SER A 183 25.10 -3.62 5.39
C SER A 183 25.45 -4.45 4.15
N ASP A 184 26.43 -4.00 3.35
CA ASP A 184 26.90 -4.71 2.13
C ASP A 184 27.24 -6.18 2.36
N SER A 185 27.88 -6.49 3.49
CA SER A 185 28.29 -7.85 3.83
C SER A 185 27.11 -8.78 4.09
N GLU A 186 25.97 -8.25 4.56
CA GLU A 186 24.73 -9.00 4.80
C GLU A 186 23.93 -9.25 3.52
N ILE A 187 23.98 -8.32 2.56
CA ILE A 187 23.32 -8.44 1.25
C ILE A 187 23.99 -9.56 0.43
N VAL A 188 25.31 -9.48 0.29
CA VAL A 188 26.12 -10.41 -0.52
C VAL A 188 26.03 -11.85 0.00
N GLN A 189 25.84 -12.04 1.30
CA GLN A 189 25.80 -13.37 1.90
C GLN A 189 24.44 -14.06 1.87
N SER A 190 23.33 -13.37 1.62
CA SER A 190 22.02 -13.98 1.86
C SER A 190 20.90 -13.66 0.88
N GLY A 191 20.87 -12.47 0.27
CA GLY A 191 19.68 -11.98 -0.45
C GLY A 191 18.36 -12.08 0.36
N LYS A 192 18.42 -12.41 1.66
CA LYS A 192 17.29 -12.74 2.51
C LYS A 192 17.12 -11.60 3.51
N GLY A 193 15.98 -10.93 3.46
CA GLY A 193 15.60 -9.90 4.42
C GLY A 193 15.63 -8.46 3.89
N VAL A 194 16.11 -8.22 2.68
CA VAL A 194 15.90 -6.92 2.03
C VAL A 194 14.47 -6.88 1.51
N ASN A 195 13.72 -5.86 1.93
CA ASN A 195 12.36 -5.65 1.43
C ASN A 195 12.35 -4.59 0.33
N TYR A 196 13.17 -3.55 0.47
CA TYR A 196 13.17 -2.39 -0.40
C TYR A 196 14.58 -1.94 -0.72
N VAL A 197 14.74 -1.33 -1.88
CA VAL A 197 15.96 -0.66 -2.33
C VAL A 197 15.60 0.77 -2.69
N VAL A 198 16.43 1.71 -2.25
CA VAL A 198 16.36 3.11 -2.67
C VAL A 198 17.57 3.40 -3.54
N GLU A 199 17.32 3.77 -4.79
CA GLU A 199 18.30 4.18 -5.78
C GLU A 199 18.37 5.70 -5.82
N LEU A 200 19.56 6.27 -5.64
CA LEU A 200 19.80 7.70 -5.61
C LEU A 200 20.89 8.06 -6.63
N GLY A 201 20.51 8.75 -7.71
CA GLY A 201 21.45 9.22 -8.72
C GLY A 201 21.95 10.62 -8.43
N PHE A 202 23.27 10.84 -8.50
CA PHE A 202 23.88 12.15 -8.28
C PHE A 202 24.52 12.71 -9.54
N ASN A 203 24.51 14.05 -9.65
CA ASN A 203 25.31 14.73 -10.66
C ASN A 203 26.80 14.70 -10.24
N GLY A 204 27.63 14.00 -11.02
CA GLY A 204 29.07 13.85 -10.75
C GLY A 204 29.87 15.16 -10.65
N PHE A 205 29.36 16.29 -11.15
CA PHE A 205 30.03 17.59 -11.05
C PHE A 205 29.67 18.39 -9.79
N HIS A 206 28.48 18.19 -9.24
CA HIS A 206 27.93 19.04 -8.17
C HIS A 206 27.55 18.28 -6.90
N GLY A 207 27.51 16.94 -6.93
CA GLY A 207 27.15 16.11 -5.78
C GLY A 207 25.69 16.28 -5.32
N ASN A 208 24.84 16.81 -6.19
CA ASN A 208 23.40 16.99 -5.93
C ASN A 208 22.62 15.84 -6.55
N LEU A 209 21.57 15.41 -5.86
CA LEU A 209 20.65 14.37 -6.28
C LEU A 209 19.89 14.79 -7.56
N THR A 210 19.91 13.95 -8.58
CA THR A 210 19.27 14.17 -9.89
C THR A 210 18.04 13.31 -10.11
N ASP A 211 17.98 12.17 -9.44
CA ASP A 211 16.91 11.20 -9.58
C ASP A 211 16.83 10.29 -8.35
N VAL A 212 15.62 9.79 -8.10
CA VAL A 212 15.30 8.92 -6.96
C VAL A 212 14.40 7.78 -7.44
N GLY A 213 14.77 6.56 -7.10
CA GLY A 213 13.97 5.35 -7.25
C GLY A 213 13.73 4.68 -5.91
N ILE A 214 12.55 4.12 -5.72
CA ILE A 214 12.28 3.12 -4.69
C ILE A 214 11.71 1.86 -5.34
N SER A 215 12.24 0.70 -4.99
CA SER A 215 11.84 -0.57 -5.60
C SER A 215 11.75 -1.67 -4.55
N THR A 216 10.87 -2.65 -4.75
CA THR A 216 10.90 -3.89 -3.97
C THR A 216 12.12 -4.70 -4.36
N TYR A 217 12.80 -5.34 -3.39
CA TYR A 217 14.01 -6.11 -3.69
C TYR A 217 13.78 -7.23 -4.73
N ASP A 218 12.64 -7.91 -4.67
CA ASP A 218 12.28 -9.00 -5.60
C ASP A 218 12.12 -8.54 -7.06
N PHE A 219 12.08 -7.23 -7.32
CA PHE A 219 11.98 -6.65 -8.66
C PHE A 219 13.35 -6.47 -9.35
N LEU A 220 14.43 -6.34 -8.56
CA LEU A 220 15.80 -6.15 -9.04
C LEU A 220 16.45 -7.49 -9.43
#